data_AF-A0A494W0G3-F1
#
_entry.id   AF-A0A494W0G3-F1
#
_cell.length_a   1.000
_cell.length_b   1.000
_cell.length_c   1.000
_cell.angle_alpha   90.00
_cell.angle_beta   90.00
_cell.angle_gamma   90.00
#
_symmetry.space_group_name_H-M   'P 1'
#
loop_
_entity.id
_entity.type
_entity.pdbx_description
1 polymer ?
#
loop_
_entity_poly.entity_id
_entity_poly.type
_entity_poly.pdbx_seq_one_letter_code
_entity_poly.pdbx_strand_id
1 'polypeptide(L)'
;MATIKINAPEWTAANTNTSSTSAKKNKQSNWNKLMAYVDSQAPNRTGWFMFALLSQGVLFLPIPALLLYYFSAPIIVLAITLVLFFANIIAGMGGSGIRTLLGLFALSILVHITMLLVFVL
;
A
#
# COMPACT_ATOMS: atom_id res chain seq x y z
N MET A 1 -18.56 53.30 -51.20
CA MET A 1 -18.77 52.23 -50.20
C MET A 1 -17.79 52.46 -49.06
N ALA A 2 -18.28 52.84 -47.89
CA ALA A 2 -17.45 53.08 -46.70
C ALA A 2 -17.46 51.83 -45.82
N THR A 3 -16.28 51.25 -45.57
CA THR A 3 -16.12 50.13 -44.63
C THR A 3 -16.14 50.65 -43.20
N ILE A 4 -17.07 50.16 -42.39
CA ILE A 4 -17.07 50.36 -40.94
C ILE A 4 -15.94 49.51 -40.35
N LYS A 5 -14.90 50.16 -39.81
CA LYS A 5 -13.90 49.48 -38.98
C LYS A 5 -14.48 49.30 -37.58
N ILE A 6 -14.76 48.05 -37.22
CA ILE A 6 -15.20 47.71 -35.87
C ILE A 6 -13.95 47.65 -34.98
N ASN A 7 -13.75 48.69 -34.16
CA ASN A 7 -12.73 48.68 -33.12
C ASN A 7 -13.27 47.80 -31.98
N ALA A 8 -12.87 46.53 -31.95
CA ALA A 8 -13.18 45.67 -30.81
C ALA A 8 -12.56 46.30 -29.54
N PRO A 9 -13.30 46.42 -28.42
CA PRO A 9 -12.73 46.93 -27.19
C PRO A 9 -11.68 45.92 -26.69
N GLU A 10 -10.42 46.37 -26.65
CA GLU A 10 -9.36 45.77 -25.85
C GLU A 10 -9.80 45.76 -24.38
N TRP A 11 -10.48 44.69 -23.97
CA TRP A 11 -10.45 44.27 -22.58
C TRP A 11 -9.06 43.73 -22.29
N THR A 12 -8.14 44.68 -22.13
CA THR A 12 -6.99 44.68 -21.22
C THR A 12 -6.71 43.32 -20.58
N ALA A 13 -5.78 42.61 -21.19
CA ALA A 13 -4.91 41.68 -20.48
C ALA A 13 -4.13 42.45 -19.40
N ALA A 14 -4.65 42.46 -18.17
CA ALA A 14 -3.89 42.68 -16.93
C ALA A 14 -4.79 42.52 -15.69
N ASN A 15 -4.94 41.29 -15.22
CA ASN A 15 -4.60 41.01 -13.83
C ASN A 15 -4.24 39.54 -13.70
N THR A 16 -2.95 39.31 -13.60
CA THR A 16 -2.27 38.19 -12.96
C THR A 16 -2.76 38.00 -11.52
N ASN A 17 -4.00 37.56 -11.38
CA ASN A 17 -4.33 36.60 -10.34
C ASN A 17 -4.06 35.24 -10.98
N THR A 18 -2.80 34.89 -11.27
CA THR A 18 -2.08 34.04 -10.31
C THR A 18 -2.77 34.08 -8.96
N SER A 19 -3.88 33.32 -8.88
CA SER A 19 -4.12 32.51 -7.72
C SER A 19 -2.75 31.96 -7.38
N SER A 20 -2.11 32.62 -6.43
CA SER A 20 -1.30 31.94 -5.47
C SER A 20 -2.27 30.94 -4.83
N THR A 21 -2.56 29.84 -5.56
CA THR A 21 -2.36 28.53 -4.98
C THR A 21 -0.98 28.68 -4.40
N SER A 22 -0.96 29.13 -3.14
CA SER A 22 0.16 28.95 -2.26
C SER A 22 0.54 27.55 -2.62
N ALA A 23 1.72 27.38 -3.22
CA ALA A 23 2.36 26.11 -3.23
C ALA A 23 2.41 25.82 -1.73
N LYS A 24 1.37 25.14 -1.22
CA LYS A 24 1.44 24.31 -0.05
C LYS A 24 2.62 23.49 -0.50
N LYS A 25 3.80 23.88 0.00
CA LYS A 25 4.95 23.01 0.09
C LYS A 25 4.35 21.88 0.88
N ASN A 26 3.71 20.98 0.14
CA ASN A 26 3.07 19.81 0.65
C ASN A 26 4.32 19.14 1.18
N LYS A 27 4.52 19.20 2.50
CA LYS A 27 5.49 18.35 3.15
C LYS A 27 5.02 16.99 2.71
N GLN A 28 5.60 16.50 1.60
CA GLN A 28 5.25 15.27 0.97
C GLN A 28 5.57 14.26 2.04
N SER A 29 4.54 13.88 2.79
CA SER A 29 4.73 13.11 3.99
C SER A 29 5.37 11.80 3.56
N ASN A 30 6.20 11.23 4.42
CA ASN A 30 6.84 9.95 4.12
C ASN A 30 5.79 8.89 3.75
N TRP A 31 4.56 9.03 4.27
CA TRP A 31 3.41 8.24 3.88
C TRP A 31 3.00 8.40 2.41
N ASN A 32 2.89 9.64 1.91
CA ASN A 32 2.54 9.89 0.50
C ASN A 32 3.62 9.36 -0.45
N LYS A 33 4.90 9.43 -0.05
CA LYS A 33 6.00 8.82 -0.82
C LYS A 33 5.90 7.29 -0.85
N LEU A 34 5.61 6.68 0.29
CA LEU A 34 5.44 5.22 0.38
C LEU A 34 4.24 4.75 -0.45
N MET A 35 3.10 5.46 -0.39
CA MET A 35 1.93 5.13 -1.20
C MET A 35 2.22 5.25 -2.70
N ALA A 36 2.93 6.30 -3.12
CA ALA A 36 3.35 6.45 -4.51
C ALA A 36 4.29 5.33 -4.97
N TYR A 37 5.20 4.87 -4.10
CA TYR A 37 6.02 3.70 -4.38
C TYR A 37 5.18 2.43 -4.53
N VAL A 38 4.27 2.16 -3.59
CA VAL A 38 3.36 1.01 -3.64
C VAL A 38 2.53 1.01 -4.93
N ASP A 39 2.03 2.18 -5.36
CA ASP A 39 1.30 2.31 -6.61
C ASP A 39 2.16 2.04 -7.83
N SER A 40 3.43 2.46 -7.83
CA SER A 40 4.38 2.15 -8.91
C SER A 40 4.59 0.65 -9.10
N GLN A 41 4.29 -0.17 -8.09
CA GLN A 41 4.42 -1.63 -8.15
C GLN A 41 3.20 -2.33 -8.76
N ALA A 42 2.13 -1.59 -9.11
CA ALA A 42 0.92 -2.16 -9.69
C ALA A 42 1.16 -3.04 -10.94
N PRO A 43 2.06 -2.68 -11.90
CA PRO A 43 2.35 -3.54 -13.05
C PRO A 43 2.95 -4.89 -12.65
N ASN A 44 3.72 -4.93 -11.56
CA ASN A 44 4.40 -6.12 -11.05
C ASN A 44 3.58 -6.87 -10.00
N ARG A 45 2.27 -6.65 -9.95
CA ARG A 45 1.38 -7.23 -8.93
C ARG A 45 1.49 -8.75 -8.84
N THR A 46 1.53 -9.46 -9.97
CA THR A 46 1.63 -10.93 -9.98
C THR A 46 2.93 -11.40 -9.35
N GLY A 47 4.04 -10.70 -9.61
CA GLY A 47 5.34 -11.01 -8.97
C GLY A 47 5.28 -10.81 -7.46
N TRP A 48 4.68 -9.71 -7.00
CA TRP A 48 4.46 -9.47 -5.57
C TRP A 48 3.54 -10.50 -4.92
N PHE A 49 2.52 -10.99 -5.63
CA PHE A 49 1.66 -12.04 -5.14
C PHE A 49 2.41 -13.36 -4.97
N MET A 50 3.20 -13.77 -5.97
CA MET A 50 4.03 -14.97 -5.89
C MET A 50 5.08 -14.87 -4.78
N PHE A 51 5.70 -13.70 -4.63
CA PHE A 51 6.64 -13.45 -3.54
C PHE A 51 5.98 -13.55 -2.17
N ALA A 52 4.79 -12.96 -2.00
CA ALA A 52 4.03 -13.05 -0.75
C ALA A 52 3.64 -14.51 -0.45
N LEU A 53 3.16 -15.25 -1.44
CA LEU A 53 2.81 -16.66 -1.32
C LEU A 53 3.98 -17.52 -0.86
N LEU A 54 5.13 -17.40 -1.54
CA LEU A 54 6.33 -18.18 -1.21
C LEU A 54 6.85 -17.80 0.18
N SER A 55 6.91 -16.50 0.48
CA SER A 55 7.40 -16.01 1.77
C SER A 55 6.50 -16.47 2.91
N GLN A 56 5.17 -16.32 2.80
CA GLN A 56 4.25 -16.75 3.86
C GLN A 56 4.18 -18.28 3.96
N GLY A 57 4.19 -19.00 2.84
CA GLY A 57 4.14 -20.46 2.82
C GLY A 57 5.39 -21.10 3.42
N VAL A 58 6.57 -20.55 3.14
CA VAL A 58 7.84 -21.14 3.59
C VAL A 58 8.30 -20.58 4.94
N LEU A 59 8.21 -19.27 5.15
CA LEU A 59 8.76 -18.64 6.35
C LEU A 59 7.75 -18.59 7.49
N PHE A 60 6.45 -18.43 7.21
CA PHE A 60 5.46 -18.17 8.27
C PHE A 60 4.71 -19.42 8.73
N LEU A 61 4.43 -20.38 7.87
CA LEU A 61 3.79 -21.63 8.29
C LEU A 61 4.58 -22.44 9.34
N PRO A 62 5.94 -22.48 9.32
CA PRO A 62 6.69 -23.17 10.36
C PRO A 62 6.68 -22.45 11.72
N ILE A 63 6.41 -21.13 11.76
CA ILE A 63 6.49 -20.34 12.99
C ILE A 63 5.48 -20.83 14.04
N PRO A 64 4.18 -21.00 13.74
CA PRO A 64 3.24 -21.59 14.68
C PRO A 64 3.65 -22.97 15.16
N ALA A 65 4.16 -23.84 14.27
CA ALA A 65 4.60 -25.17 14.67
C ALA A 65 5.72 -25.11 15.71
N LEU A 66 6.69 -24.22 15.50
CA LEU A 66 7.79 -23.98 16.43
C LEU A 66 7.27 -23.40 17.77
N LEU A 67 6.38 -22.42 17.72
CA LEU A 67 5.82 -21.78 18.93
C LEU A 67 4.94 -22.74 19.75
N LEU A 68 4.10 -23.54 19.09
CA LEU A 68 3.24 -24.52 19.75
C LEU A 68 4.07 -25.61 20.43
N TYR A 69 5.08 -26.14 19.74
CA TYR A 69 5.85 -27.28 20.22
C TYR A 69 6.89 -26.90 21.29
N TYR A 70 7.62 -25.80 21.10
CA TYR A 70 8.74 -25.43 21.99
C TYR A 70 8.35 -24.42 23.07
N PHE A 71 7.37 -23.56 22.82
CA PHE A 71 7.02 -22.45 23.73
C PHE A 71 5.62 -22.60 24.34
N SER A 72 4.99 -23.77 24.17
CA SER A 72 3.62 -24.04 24.66
C SER A 72 2.62 -22.95 24.26
N ALA A 73 2.81 -22.33 23.09
CA ALA A 73 1.94 -21.27 22.62
C ALA A 73 0.50 -21.82 22.43
N PRO A 74 -0.53 -20.98 22.59
CA PRO A 74 -1.91 -21.39 22.37
C PRO A 74 -2.20 -21.63 20.88
N ILE A 75 -3.13 -22.55 20.61
CA ILE A 75 -3.54 -22.93 19.24
C ILE A 75 -4.04 -21.75 18.39
N ILE A 76 -4.46 -20.66 19.03
CA ILE A 76 -4.92 -19.44 18.36
C ILE A 76 -3.83 -18.80 17.48
N VAL A 77 -2.55 -19.01 17.79
CA VAL A 77 -1.41 -18.55 16.97
C VAL A 77 -1.50 -19.14 15.56
N LEU A 78 -1.80 -20.44 15.46
CA LEU A 78 -1.97 -21.12 14.18
C LEU A 78 -3.20 -20.59 13.42
N ALA A 79 -4.32 -20.36 14.11
CA ALA A 79 -5.51 -19.80 13.49
C ALA A 79 -5.23 -18.41 12.89
N ILE A 80 -4.53 -17.55 13.62
CA ILE A 80 -4.14 -16.21 13.14
C ILE A 80 -3.25 -16.32 11.90
N THR A 81 -2.20 -17.15 11.93
CA THR A 81 -1.32 -17.36 10.76
C THR A 81 -2.09 -17.83 9.53
N LEU A 82 -3.01 -18.79 9.68
CA LEU A 82 -3.83 -19.28 8.58
C LEU A 82 -4.77 -18.19 8.02
N VAL A 83 -5.41 -17.41 8.89
CA VAL A 83 -6.28 -16.30 8.44
C VAL A 83 -5.47 -15.28 7.65
N LEU A 84 -4.28 -14.90 8.11
CA LEU A 84 -3.44 -13.93 7.39
C LEU A 84 -2.88 -14.51 6.08
N PHE A 85 -2.57 -15.80 6.03
CA PHE A 85 -2.16 -16.48 4.81
C PHE A 85 -3.30 -16.47 3.77
N PHE A 86 -4.48 -16.94 4.14
CA PHE A 86 -5.63 -16.98 3.23
C PHE A 86 -6.12 -15.59 2.85
N ALA A 87 -6.09 -14.60 3.75
CA ALA A 87 -6.43 -13.23 3.42
C ALA A 87 -5.52 -12.66 2.32
N ASN A 88 -4.23 -13.00 2.35
CA ASN A 88 -3.29 -12.57 1.31
C ASN A 88 -3.54 -13.29 -0.02
N ILE A 89 -3.86 -14.60 0.02
CA ILE A 89 -4.29 -15.36 -1.17
C ILE A 89 -5.52 -14.72 -1.81
N ILE A 90 -6.54 -14.42 -1.01
CA ILE A 90 -7.78 -13.79 -1.48
C ILE A 90 -7.50 -12.40 -2.05
N ALA A 91 -6.63 -11.61 -1.42
CA ALA A 91 -6.25 -10.30 -1.95
C ALA A 91 -5.47 -10.41 -3.28
N GLY A 92 -4.60 -11.41 -3.41
CA GLY A 92 -3.84 -11.67 -4.63
C GLY A 92 -4.69 -12.13 -5.79
N MET A 93 -5.51 -13.16 -5.59
CA MET A 93 -6.35 -13.77 -6.62
C MET A 93 -7.67 -13.02 -6.86
N GLY A 94 -8.25 -12.39 -5.83
CA GLY A 94 -9.57 -11.75 -5.85
C GLY A 94 -9.59 -10.36 -6.48
N GLY A 95 -8.61 -10.00 -7.31
CA GLY A 95 -8.64 -8.73 -8.04
C GLY A 95 -8.35 -7.47 -7.21
N SER A 96 -8.11 -7.57 -5.89
CA SER A 96 -7.81 -6.41 -5.02
C SER A 96 -6.61 -5.56 -5.47
N GLY A 97 -6.57 -4.27 -5.15
CA GLY A 97 -5.46 -3.39 -5.56
C GLY A 97 -4.11 -3.78 -4.93
N ILE A 98 -3.00 -3.35 -5.56
CA ILE A 98 -1.63 -3.62 -5.07
C ILE A 98 -1.40 -3.14 -3.64
N ARG A 99 -2.07 -2.05 -3.24
CA ARG A 99 -2.05 -1.52 -1.87
C ARG A 99 -2.56 -2.52 -0.86
N THR A 100 -3.63 -3.23 -1.18
CA THR A 100 -4.23 -4.24 -0.30
C THR A 100 -3.32 -5.47 -0.19
N LEU A 101 -2.79 -5.94 -1.32
CA LEU A 101 -1.85 -7.08 -1.35
C LEU A 101 -0.62 -6.81 -0.48
N LEU A 102 0.09 -5.70 -0.76
CA LEU A 102 1.30 -5.34 -0.02
C LEU A 102 1.01 -4.94 1.43
N GLY A 103 -0.14 -4.30 1.67
CA GLY A 103 -0.58 -3.95 3.02
C GLY A 103 -0.83 -5.18 3.89
N LEU A 104 -1.57 -6.17 3.36
CA LEU A 104 -1.81 -7.44 4.07
C LEU A 104 -0.53 -8.25 4.25
N PHE A 105 0.36 -8.24 3.26
CA PHE A 105 1.66 -8.88 3.38
C PHE A 105 2.52 -8.24 4.49
N ALA A 106 2.61 -6.90 4.50
CA ALA A 106 3.33 -6.16 5.53
C ALA A 106 2.72 -6.37 6.92
N LEU A 107 1.39 -6.36 7.04
CA LEU A 107 0.68 -6.68 8.28
C LEU A 107 1.01 -8.10 8.75
N SER A 108 1.05 -9.07 7.83
CA SER A 108 1.46 -10.44 8.14
C SER A 108 2.86 -10.51 8.70
N ILE A 109 3.84 -9.85 8.07
CA ILE A 109 5.21 -9.80 8.60
C ILE A 109 5.20 -9.27 10.03
N LEU A 110 4.52 -8.15 10.27
CA LEU A 110 4.47 -7.50 11.57
C LEU A 110 3.87 -8.42 12.64
N VAL A 111 2.74 -9.06 12.34
CA VAL A 111 2.07 -9.99 13.28
C VAL A 111 2.99 -11.17 13.64
N HIS A 112 3.69 -11.76 12.67
CA HIS A 112 4.59 -12.89 12.95
C HIS A 112 5.83 -12.46 13.75
N ILE A 113 6.38 -11.27 13.50
CA ILE A 113 7.46 -10.71 14.32
C ILE A 113 6.97 -10.48 15.75
N THR A 114 5.79 -9.88 15.92
CA THR A 114 5.20 -9.68 17.26
C THR A 114 4.95 -10.99 17.98
N MET A 115 4.44 -12.02 17.30
CA MET A 115 4.28 -13.36 17.88
C MET A 115 5.61 -13.93 18.37
N LEU A 116 6.66 -13.85 17.56
CA LEU A 116 7.99 -14.30 17.97
C LEU A 116 8.48 -13.52 19.21
N LEU A 117 8.31 -12.20 19.24
CA LEU A 117 8.71 -11.38 20.39
C LEU A 117 7.94 -11.72 21.67
N VAL A 118 6.66 -12.06 21.58
CA VAL A 118 5.81 -12.36 22.75
C VAL A 118 6.09 -13.74 23.34
N PHE A 119 6.42 -14.73 22.51
CA PHE A 119 6.58 -16.12 22.96
C PHE A 119 8.04 -16.55 23.15
N VAL A 120 8.98 -15.92 22.45
CA VAL A 120 10.40 -16.31 22.51
C VAL A 120 11.20 -15.45 23.50
N LEU A 121 10.81 -14.18 23.71
CA LEU A 121 11.44 -13.25 24.63
C LEU A 121 10.69 -13.22 25.97
#